data_AF-A0A651EAE9-F1
#
_entry.id   AF-A0A651EAE9-F1
#
_cell.length_a   1.000
_cell.length_b   1.000
_cell.length_c   1.000
_cell.angle_alpha   90.00
_cell.angle_beta   90.00
_cell.angle_gamma   90.00
#
_symmetry.space_group_name_H-M   'P 1'
#
loop_
_entity.id
_entity.type
_entity.pdbx_description
1 polymer ?
#
loop_
_entity_poly.entity_id
_entity_poly.type
_entity_poly.pdbx_seq_one_letter_code
_entity_poly.pdbx_strand_id
1 'polypeptide(L)'
;MDNTLNVLARKAGFNSALRHFKIVTQYVGLVGRGANLADLLNESLDADRIERHQIKPILSAVLEEKLGYAIRAWNLGSTIEDATSIAQVIDEWSALELVLVYHHPQTGIFVVNPKKLEHFEPIGTMVRDELAVLYVGAASGEDVKASTIEQAADDCVALLEGSKIKGKKAYVSERKARVAARPATTASEPQQAPATSGAETPQAPAAAPTGGGGRQRMTARIPVNVTNELFHNGNVESWKRIIESYKSKYPNFDVLIWYENERINDINALFKWGKVKHGTPIMISVVGEDPKDISKLRRYLFEGASPRFEAFLHGAVDRVLQLF
;
A
#
# COMPACT_ATOMS: atom_id res chain seq x y z
N MET A 1 26.81 27.67 2.00
CA MET A 1 25.65 27.55 1.09
C MET A 1 26.05 27.70 -0.39
N ASP A 2 27.34 27.77 -0.71
CA ASP A 2 27.77 27.81 -2.11
C ASP A 2 27.68 26.40 -2.70
N ASN A 3 27.07 26.28 -3.89
CA ASN A 3 26.77 25.06 -4.67
C ASN A 3 25.43 24.32 -4.43
N THR A 4 24.55 24.76 -3.53
CA THR A 4 23.26 24.06 -3.29
C THR A 4 22.35 24.03 -4.53
N LEU A 5 22.43 25.03 -5.41
CA LEU A 5 21.60 25.15 -6.61
C LEU A 5 22.23 24.57 -7.88
N ASN A 6 23.42 23.96 -7.79
CA ASN A 6 24.12 23.42 -8.96
C ASN A 6 23.31 22.32 -9.69
N VAL A 7 22.44 21.61 -8.96
CA VAL A 7 21.50 20.65 -9.55
C VAL A 7 20.54 21.30 -10.56
N LEU A 8 20.18 22.57 -10.35
CA LEU A 8 19.28 23.33 -11.23
C LEU A 8 19.99 23.89 -12.47
N ALA A 9 21.33 23.95 -12.47
CA ALA A 9 22.11 24.42 -13.62
C ALA A 9 22.06 23.44 -14.81
N ARG A 10 21.67 22.18 -14.58
CA ARG A 10 21.50 21.15 -15.61
C ARG A 10 20.01 20.94 -15.90
N LYS A 11 19.65 20.86 -17.20
CA LYS A 11 18.26 20.59 -17.64
C LYS A 11 17.63 19.38 -16.93
N ALA A 12 18.39 18.30 -16.73
CA ALA A 12 17.90 17.10 -16.05
C ALA A 12 17.51 17.37 -14.58
N GLY A 13 18.38 18.04 -13.82
CA GLY A 13 18.11 18.35 -12.41
C GLY A 13 17.04 19.42 -12.25
N PHE A 14 17.01 20.44 -13.11
CA PHE A 14 15.92 21.42 -13.17
C PHE A 14 14.56 20.75 -13.41
N ASN A 15 14.47 19.86 -14.42
CA ASN A 15 13.24 19.16 -14.73
C ASN A 15 12.82 18.20 -13.60
N SER A 16 13.77 17.55 -12.93
CA SER A 16 13.49 16.70 -11.78
C SER A 16 12.88 17.50 -10.62
N ALA A 17 13.51 18.63 -10.26
CA ALA A 17 13.00 19.54 -9.24
C ALA A 17 11.62 20.09 -9.61
N LEU A 18 11.43 20.53 -10.86
CA LEU A 18 10.14 21.05 -11.34
C LEU A 18 9.02 20.00 -11.26
N ARG A 19 9.29 18.74 -11.62
CA ARG A 19 8.32 17.65 -11.46
C ARG A 19 7.96 17.44 -10.00
N HIS A 20 8.96 17.43 -9.12
CA HIS A 20 8.74 17.29 -7.68
C HIS A 20 7.87 18.43 -7.13
N PHE A 21 8.17 19.69 -7.46
CA PHE A 21 7.38 20.84 -7.01
C PHE A 21 5.92 20.81 -7.49
N LYS A 22 5.68 20.39 -8.74
CA LYS A 22 4.32 20.22 -9.27
C LYS A 22 3.53 19.19 -8.46
N ILE A 23 4.15 18.04 -8.17
CA ILE A 23 3.53 16.98 -7.38
C ILE A 23 3.24 17.46 -5.94
N VAL A 24 4.21 18.08 -5.27
CA VAL A 24 4.03 18.62 -3.91
C VAL A 24 2.88 19.63 -3.88
N THR A 25 2.82 20.56 -4.85
CA THR A 25 1.75 21.56 -4.95
C THR A 25 0.39 20.92 -5.17
N GLN A 26 0.33 19.86 -5.98
CA GLN A 26 -0.88 19.09 -6.19
C GLN A 26 -1.36 18.42 -4.89
N TYR A 27 -0.45 17.81 -4.12
CA TYR A 27 -0.80 17.21 -2.84
C TYR A 27 -1.29 18.23 -1.83
N VAL A 28 -0.66 19.40 -1.73
CA VAL A 28 -1.17 20.51 -0.87
C VAL A 28 -2.64 20.82 -1.20
N GLY A 29 -2.98 20.91 -2.49
CA GLY A 29 -4.35 21.18 -2.93
C GLY A 29 -5.32 20.03 -2.71
N LEU A 30 -4.86 18.77 -2.73
CA LEU A 30 -5.70 17.60 -2.46
C LEU A 30 -5.93 17.42 -0.95
N VAL A 31 -4.88 17.55 -0.15
CA VAL A 31 -4.97 17.49 1.32
C VAL A 31 -5.84 18.62 1.86
N GLY A 32 -5.69 19.84 1.32
CA GLY A 32 -6.58 20.95 1.66
C GLY A 32 -8.07 20.68 1.36
N ARG A 33 -8.38 19.72 0.47
CA ARG A 33 -9.76 19.27 0.15
C ARG A 33 -10.20 18.03 0.94
N GLY A 34 -9.41 17.59 1.93
CA GLY A 34 -9.72 16.49 2.83
C GLY A 34 -9.19 15.13 2.40
N ALA A 35 -8.26 15.07 1.44
CA ALA A 35 -7.56 13.82 1.14
C ALA A 35 -6.44 13.57 2.15
N ASN A 36 -6.29 12.33 2.64
CA ASN A 36 -5.17 12.00 3.53
C ASN A 36 -3.87 11.85 2.71
N LEU A 37 -2.77 12.46 3.17
CA LEU A 37 -1.51 12.43 2.43
C LEU A 37 -0.91 11.02 2.31
N ALA A 38 -1.08 10.15 3.31
CA ALA A 38 -0.58 8.77 3.23
C ALA A 38 -1.26 8.00 2.09
N ASP A 39 -2.58 8.20 1.90
CA ASP A 39 -3.33 7.60 0.80
C ASP A 39 -2.76 8.05 -0.55
N LEU A 40 -2.55 9.37 -0.71
CA LEU A 40 -2.02 9.95 -1.94
C LEU A 40 -0.60 9.47 -2.25
N LEU A 41 0.23 9.36 -1.21
CA LEU A 41 1.61 8.88 -1.34
C LEU A 41 1.65 7.41 -1.74
N ASN A 42 0.85 6.54 -1.11
CA ASN A 42 0.79 5.13 -1.47
C ASN A 42 0.25 4.92 -2.89
N GLU A 43 -0.85 5.60 -3.26
CA GLU A 43 -1.36 5.55 -4.65
C GLU A 43 -0.28 6.00 -5.65
N SER A 44 0.46 7.04 -5.32
CA SER A 44 1.47 7.60 -6.23
C SER A 44 2.76 6.77 -6.27
N LEU A 45 3.09 6.04 -5.21
CA LEU A 45 4.15 5.03 -5.22
C LEU A 45 3.74 3.83 -6.08
N ASP A 46 2.51 3.34 -5.92
CA ASP A 46 1.99 2.22 -6.71
C ASP A 46 1.86 2.55 -8.20
N ALA A 47 1.57 3.81 -8.52
CA ALA A 47 1.48 4.32 -9.88
C ALA A 47 2.83 4.83 -10.45
N ASP A 48 3.95 4.60 -9.76
CA ASP A 48 5.30 5.07 -10.14
C ASP A 48 5.39 6.59 -10.45
N ARG A 49 4.52 7.40 -9.82
CA ARG A 49 4.52 8.87 -9.96
C ARG A 49 5.56 9.54 -9.07
N ILE A 50 5.90 8.91 -7.95
CA ILE A 50 6.95 9.33 -7.02
C ILE A 50 7.82 8.15 -6.63
N GLU A 51 9.04 8.43 -6.19
CA GLU A 51 9.97 7.44 -5.65
C GLU A 51 10.04 7.51 -4.12
N ARG A 52 10.44 6.41 -3.47
CA ARG A 52 10.54 6.31 -2.00
C ARG A 52 11.41 7.42 -1.37
N HIS A 53 12.48 7.83 -2.04
CA HIS A 53 13.37 8.88 -1.54
C HIS A 53 12.68 10.27 -1.47
N GLN A 54 11.59 10.47 -2.22
CA GLN A 54 10.84 11.72 -2.25
C GLN A 54 9.83 11.84 -1.09
N ILE A 55 9.50 10.74 -0.41
CA ILE A 55 8.50 10.70 0.66
C ILE A 55 8.82 11.71 1.77
N LYS A 56 10.03 11.67 2.32
CA LYS A 56 10.46 12.55 3.42
C LYS A 56 10.36 14.05 3.05
N PRO A 57 10.93 14.51 1.91
CA PRO A 57 10.73 15.89 1.45
C PRO A 57 9.26 16.27 1.28
N ILE A 58 8.40 15.37 0.77
CA ILE A 58 6.98 15.65 0.60
C ILE A 58 6.29 15.81 1.96
N LEU A 59 6.54 14.89 2.91
CA LEU A 59 5.93 14.94 4.25
C LEU A 59 6.27 16.25 4.96
N SER A 60 7.56 16.64 4.98
CA SER A 60 8.00 17.88 5.61
C SER A 60 7.43 19.12 4.89
N ALA A 61 7.48 19.15 3.55
CA ALA A 61 6.93 20.29 2.81
C ALA A 61 5.41 20.45 2.95
N VAL A 62 4.65 19.34 2.99
CA VAL A 62 3.19 19.38 3.00
C VAL A 62 2.63 19.44 4.43
N LEU A 63 3.02 18.52 5.31
CA LEU A 63 2.40 18.41 6.63
C LEU A 63 2.99 19.39 7.64
N GLU A 64 4.32 19.48 7.69
CA GLU A 64 5.03 20.33 8.65
C GLU A 64 5.00 21.79 8.23
N GLU A 65 5.62 22.13 7.09
CA GLU A 65 5.82 23.52 6.67
C GLU A 65 4.52 24.17 6.18
N LYS A 66 3.74 23.47 5.35
CA LYS A 66 2.58 24.08 4.71
C LYS A 66 1.31 24.04 5.55
N LEU A 67 1.09 22.95 6.27
CA LEU A 67 -0.15 22.70 7.03
C LEU A 67 0.03 22.80 8.54
N GLY A 68 1.26 22.83 9.07
CA GLY A 68 1.53 23.01 10.49
C GLY A 68 1.05 21.86 11.37
N TYR A 69 1.13 20.61 10.88
CA TYR A 69 0.73 19.43 11.66
C TYR A 69 1.66 19.26 12.86
N ALA A 70 1.09 18.85 13.99
CA ALA A 70 1.88 18.46 15.15
C ALA A 70 2.65 17.18 14.85
N ILE A 71 3.88 17.09 15.34
CA ILE A 71 4.80 15.98 15.07
C ILE A 71 5.15 15.28 16.39
N ARG A 72 5.13 13.95 16.37
CA ARG A 72 5.64 13.09 17.44
C ARG A 72 6.55 12.02 16.85
N ALA A 73 7.79 11.98 17.29
CA ALA A 73 8.73 10.93 16.94
C ALA A 73 9.07 10.13 18.19
N TRP A 74 9.02 8.81 18.10
CA TRP A 74 9.37 7.91 19.19
C TRP A 74 9.80 6.55 18.64
N ASN A 75 10.49 5.77 19.47
CA ASN A 75 10.76 4.38 19.18
C ASN A 75 9.64 3.55 19.81
N LEU A 76 9.13 2.56 19.08
CA LEU A 76 8.05 1.70 19.59
C LEU A 76 8.49 1.00 20.88
N GLY A 77 7.71 1.12 21.95
CA GLY A 77 7.97 0.44 23.23
C GLY A 77 7.57 -1.04 23.21
N SER A 78 6.74 -1.44 22.25
CA SER A 78 6.27 -2.81 22.08
C SER A 78 6.14 -3.19 20.61
N THR A 79 6.15 -4.50 20.34
CA THR A 79 5.91 -5.03 18.99
C THR A 79 4.41 -5.04 18.72
N ILE A 80 3.99 -4.48 17.59
CA ILE A 80 2.60 -4.46 17.13
C ILE A 80 2.46 -5.50 16.03
N GLU A 81 1.76 -6.61 16.34
CA GLU A 81 1.49 -7.69 15.38
C GLU A 81 0.15 -7.50 14.65
N ASP A 82 -0.81 -6.83 15.28
CA ASP A 82 -2.14 -6.58 14.73
C ASP A 82 -2.56 -5.13 14.99
N ALA A 83 -2.83 -4.40 13.91
CA ALA A 83 -3.27 -3.01 13.93
C ALA A 83 -4.80 -2.85 13.90
N THR A 84 -5.57 -3.95 13.87
CA THR A 84 -7.03 -3.92 13.70
C THR A 84 -7.73 -3.07 14.77
N SER A 85 -7.40 -3.30 16.04
CA SER A 85 -8.00 -2.55 17.15
C SER A 85 -7.61 -1.07 17.14
N ILE A 86 -6.38 -0.76 16.74
CA ILE A 86 -5.87 0.61 16.61
C ILE A 86 -6.64 1.34 15.51
N ALA A 87 -6.75 0.73 14.32
CA ALA A 87 -7.44 1.33 13.18
C ALA A 87 -8.92 1.59 13.47
N GLN A 88 -9.60 0.67 14.16
CA GLN A 88 -11.00 0.84 14.56
C GLN A 88 -11.21 2.05 15.46
N VAL A 89 -10.35 2.26 16.46
CA VAL A 89 -10.46 3.40 17.38
C VAL A 89 -10.14 4.71 16.66
N ILE A 90 -9.10 4.74 15.82
CA ILE A 90 -8.67 5.97 15.13
C ILE A 90 -9.65 6.35 14.00
N ASP A 91 -10.36 5.40 13.38
CA ASP A 91 -11.38 5.69 12.36
C ASP A 91 -12.52 6.58 12.89
N GLU A 92 -12.81 6.51 14.20
CA GLU A 92 -13.79 7.38 14.85
C GLU A 92 -13.33 8.85 14.92
N TRP A 93 -12.03 9.13 14.84
CA TRP A 93 -11.42 10.45 15.03
C TRP A 93 -11.60 11.33 13.78
N SER A 94 -12.85 11.61 13.43
CA SER A 94 -13.22 12.30 12.19
C SER A 94 -12.88 13.78 12.13
N ALA A 95 -12.62 14.45 13.26
CA ALA A 95 -12.16 15.84 13.28
C ALA A 95 -10.65 15.97 13.02
N LEU A 96 -9.93 14.84 12.96
CA LEU A 96 -8.48 14.79 12.90
C LEU A 96 -8.00 14.07 11.64
N GLU A 97 -6.85 14.49 11.13
CA GLU A 97 -6.08 13.78 10.13
C GLU A 97 -4.79 13.29 10.74
N LEU A 98 -4.49 12.01 10.51
CA LEU A 98 -3.30 11.34 11.03
C LEU A 98 -2.53 10.73 9.87
N VAL A 99 -1.21 10.89 9.92
CA VAL A 99 -0.27 10.23 9.02
C VAL A 99 0.84 9.65 9.89
N LEU A 100 0.96 8.33 9.90
CA LEU A 100 2.01 7.60 10.62
C LEU A 100 3.09 7.21 9.64
N VAL A 101 4.34 7.41 10.01
CA VAL A 101 5.52 7.04 9.23
C VAL A 101 6.32 6.05 10.02
N TYR A 102 6.50 4.86 9.48
CA TYR A 102 7.24 3.78 10.12
C TYR A 102 8.57 3.54 9.40
N HIS A 103 9.66 3.50 10.17
CA HIS A 103 11.02 3.34 9.66
C HIS A 103 11.53 1.93 9.92
N HIS A 104 11.35 1.04 8.95
CA HIS A 104 11.89 -0.30 9.00
C HIS A 104 13.38 -0.29 8.59
N PRO A 105 14.30 -0.90 9.36
CA PRO A 105 15.75 -0.88 9.08
C PRO A 105 16.14 -1.43 7.70
N GLN A 106 15.46 -2.49 7.25
CA GLN A 106 15.77 -3.17 5.97
C GLN A 106 14.93 -2.68 4.79
N THR A 107 13.61 -2.58 4.94
CA THR A 107 12.67 -2.25 3.85
C THR A 107 12.40 -0.75 3.69
N GLY A 108 12.88 0.07 4.62
CA GLY A 108 12.81 1.52 4.55
C GLY A 108 11.52 2.09 5.13
N ILE A 109 11.02 3.14 4.49
CA ILE A 109 9.92 3.95 5.02
C ILE A 109 8.58 3.44 4.51
N PHE A 110 7.63 3.30 5.43
CA PHE A 110 6.22 3.11 5.16
C PHE A 110 5.44 4.34 5.62
N VAL A 111 4.47 4.76 4.83
CA VAL A 111 3.55 5.86 5.18
C VAL A 111 2.16 5.27 5.31
N VAL A 112 1.56 5.49 6.46
CA VAL A 112 0.35 4.80 6.91
C VAL A 112 -0.70 5.85 7.23
N ASN A 113 -1.91 5.59 6.76
CA ASN A 113 -3.10 6.26 7.24
C ASN A 113 -3.63 5.36 8.36
N PRO A 114 -3.51 5.74 9.64
CA PRO A 114 -3.86 4.83 10.73
C PRO A 114 -5.34 4.41 10.76
N LYS A 115 -6.21 5.11 10.01
CA LYS A 115 -7.63 4.75 9.84
C LYS A 115 -7.86 3.59 8.88
N LYS A 116 -6.85 3.20 8.09
CA LYS A 116 -6.96 2.18 7.05
C LYS A 116 -6.06 0.99 7.36
N LEU A 117 -6.70 -0.15 7.64
CA LEU A 117 -5.98 -1.39 7.96
C LEU A 117 -5.08 -1.85 6.79
N GLU A 118 -5.52 -1.66 5.55
CA GLU A 118 -4.77 -1.97 4.31
C GLU A 118 -3.38 -1.31 4.25
N HIS A 119 -3.17 -0.16 4.91
CA HIS A 119 -1.85 0.49 4.94
C HIS A 119 -0.86 -0.19 5.89
N PHE A 120 -1.34 -1.00 6.85
CA PHE A 120 -0.48 -1.76 7.77
C PHE A 120 -0.05 -3.11 7.18
N GLU A 121 -0.84 -3.69 6.27
CA GLU A 121 -0.56 -5.03 5.71
C GLU A 121 0.84 -5.18 5.08
N PRO A 122 1.36 -4.21 4.30
CA PRO A 122 2.69 -4.33 3.68
C PRO A 122 3.83 -4.26 4.70
N ILE A 123 3.58 -3.72 5.89
CA ILE A 123 4.54 -3.65 6.99
C ILE A 123 4.61 -5.01 7.69
N GLY A 124 3.46 -5.67 7.84
CA GLY A 124 3.33 -6.86 8.67
C GLY A 124 3.47 -6.48 10.15
N THR A 125 4.55 -6.93 10.78
CA THR A 125 4.81 -6.67 12.19
C THR A 125 5.65 -5.41 12.38
N MET A 126 5.18 -4.48 13.20
CA MET A 126 5.98 -3.34 13.62
C MET A 126 6.77 -3.70 14.88
N VAL A 127 8.09 -3.66 14.80
CA VAL A 127 8.98 -4.21 15.82
C VAL A 127 9.34 -3.16 16.87
N ARG A 128 9.43 -3.58 18.14
CA ARG A 128 9.95 -2.76 19.24
C ARG A 128 11.29 -2.11 18.85
N ASP A 129 11.51 -0.91 19.38
CA ASP A 129 12.70 -0.06 19.20
C ASP A 129 12.88 0.51 17.78
N GLU A 130 11.98 0.21 16.84
CA GLU A 130 11.94 0.85 15.52
C GLU A 130 11.26 2.23 15.58
N LEU A 131 11.73 3.14 14.74
CA LEU A 131 11.31 4.54 14.76
C LEU A 131 9.93 4.71 14.08
N ALA A 132 9.03 5.38 14.80
CA ALA A 132 7.76 5.86 14.29
C ALA A 132 7.71 7.39 14.38
N VAL A 133 7.09 8.01 13.37
CA VAL A 133 6.82 9.45 13.33
C VAL A 133 5.36 9.67 13.00
N LEU A 134 4.62 10.30 13.88
CA LEU A 134 3.22 10.64 13.71
C LEU A 134 3.06 12.12 13.41
N TYR A 135 2.29 12.42 12.38
CA TYR A 135 1.81 13.75 12.04
C TYR A 135 0.32 13.83 12.32
N VAL A 136 -0.12 14.86 13.04
CA VAL A 136 -1.53 15.07 13.40
C VAL A 136 -1.95 16.49 13.05
N GLY A 137 -3.07 16.62 12.36
CA GLY A 137 -3.68 17.90 11.99
C GLY A 137 -5.19 17.89 12.15
N ALA A 138 -5.80 19.05 12.00
CA ALA A 138 -7.26 19.15 11.88
C ALA A 138 -7.71 18.64 10.50
N ALA A 139 -8.84 17.93 10.46
CA ALA A 139 -9.44 17.54 9.19
C ALA A 139 -9.92 18.79 8.41
N SER A 140 -9.98 18.67 7.07
CA SER A 140 -10.37 19.79 6.21
C SER A 140 -11.72 20.42 6.62
N GLY A 141 -11.70 21.71 6.91
CA GLY A 141 -12.86 22.50 7.32
C GLY A 141 -13.27 22.31 8.79
N GLU A 142 -12.49 21.61 9.60
CA GLU A 142 -12.66 21.55 11.05
C GLU A 142 -11.71 22.56 11.73
N ASP A 143 -12.19 23.20 12.80
CA ASP A 143 -11.39 24.09 13.65
C ASP A 143 -11.09 23.39 14.97
N VAL A 144 -9.91 22.77 15.05
CA VAL A 144 -9.48 22.01 16.22
C VAL A 144 -8.36 22.76 16.92
N LYS A 145 -8.54 23.02 18.22
CA LYS A 145 -7.53 23.69 19.05
C LYS A 145 -6.21 22.93 19.04
N ALA A 146 -5.09 23.66 18.97
CA ALA A 146 -3.75 23.07 19.00
C ALA A 146 -3.54 22.12 20.19
N SER A 147 -4.00 22.47 21.40
CA SER A 147 -3.91 21.58 22.56
C SER A 147 -4.66 20.25 22.40
N THR A 148 -5.73 20.22 21.62
CA THR A 148 -6.48 19.01 21.30
C THR A 148 -5.73 18.14 20.28
N ILE A 149 -5.07 18.77 19.31
CA ILE A 149 -4.19 18.09 18.34
C ILE A 149 -3.01 17.44 19.06
N GLU A 150 -2.32 18.17 19.94
CA GLU A 150 -1.21 17.66 20.73
C GLU A 150 -1.64 16.46 21.60
N GLN A 151 -2.78 16.59 22.29
CA GLN A 151 -3.33 15.50 23.09
C GLN A 151 -3.71 14.29 22.23
N ALA A 152 -4.23 14.51 21.01
CA ALA A 152 -4.55 13.41 20.10
C ALA A 152 -3.30 12.68 19.60
N ALA A 153 -2.19 13.42 19.40
CA ALA A 153 -0.91 12.81 19.07
C ALA A 153 -0.43 11.89 20.21
N ASP A 154 -0.47 12.38 21.46
CA ASP A 154 -0.08 11.60 22.63
C ASP A 154 -1.00 10.38 22.86
N ASP A 155 -2.32 10.55 22.67
CA ASP A 155 -3.30 9.46 22.75
C ASP A 155 -3.05 8.40 21.65
N CYS A 156 -2.70 8.82 20.44
CA CYS A 156 -2.40 7.91 19.33
C CYS A 156 -1.12 7.10 19.62
N VAL A 157 -0.09 7.75 20.16
CA VAL A 157 1.14 7.07 20.61
C VAL A 157 0.78 6.05 21.69
N ALA A 158 0.03 6.46 22.72
CA ALA A 158 -0.38 5.55 23.79
C ALA A 158 -1.19 4.36 23.27
N LEU A 159 -2.08 4.58 22.29
CA LEU A 159 -2.85 3.52 21.64
C LEU A 159 -1.96 2.55 20.86
N LEU A 160 -0.97 3.05 20.11
CA LEU A 160 0.03 2.23 19.43
C LEU A 160 0.88 1.42 20.42
N GLU A 161 1.13 1.95 21.63
CA GLU A 161 1.78 1.25 22.73
C GLU A 161 0.85 0.32 23.54
N GLY A 162 -0.36 0.06 23.04
CA GLY A 162 -1.30 -0.91 23.63
C GLY A 162 -2.17 -0.36 24.76
N SER A 163 -2.16 0.95 25.01
CA SER A 163 -3.04 1.58 25.99
C SER A 163 -4.47 1.70 25.45
N LYS A 164 -5.47 1.55 26.33
CA LYS A 164 -6.87 1.76 25.96
C LYS A 164 -7.24 3.24 26.12
N ILE A 165 -7.61 3.89 25.02
CA ILE A 165 -8.08 5.27 25.03
C ILE A 165 -9.62 5.29 24.95
N LYS A 166 -10.26 6.09 25.80
CA LYS A 166 -11.71 6.34 25.72
C LYS A 166 -11.96 7.40 24.65
N GLY A 167 -12.99 7.19 23.83
CA GLY A 167 -13.40 8.16 22.80
C GLY A 167 -13.66 9.55 23.38
N LYS A 168 -12.99 10.56 22.82
CA LYS A 168 -13.16 11.97 23.20
C LYS A 168 -14.00 12.68 22.15
N LYS A 169 -15.06 13.39 22.57
CA LYS A 169 -15.93 14.15 21.66
C LYS A 169 -15.17 15.17 20.81
N ALA A 170 -14.08 15.71 21.36
CA ALA A 170 -13.22 16.66 20.65
C ALA A 170 -12.50 16.08 19.43
N TYR A 171 -12.46 14.74 19.26
CA TYR A 171 -11.87 14.08 18.10
C TYR A 171 -12.90 13.78 17.00
N VAL A 172 -14.17 14.02 17.27
CA VAL A 172 -15.28 13.70 16.37
C VAL A 172 -15.83 15.00 15.78
N SER A 173 -15.89 15.08 14.45
CA SER A 173 -16.44 16.25 13.76
C SER A 173 -17.92 16.43 14.13
N GLU A 174 -18.35 17.68 14.28
CA GLU A 174 -19.75 18.00 14.58
C GLU A 174 -20.69 17.54 13.45
N ARG A 175 -20.19 17.53 12.20
CA ARG A 175 -20.91 17.03 11.03
C ARG A 175 -21.22 15.53 11.12
N LYS A 176 -20.27 14.70 11.56
CA LYS A 176 -20.49 13.24 11.74
C LYS A 176 -21.29 12.95 13.02
N ALA A 177 -21.10 13.75 14.08
CA ALA A 177 -21.87 13.65 15.32
C ALA A 177 -23.36 13.94 15.14
N ARG A 178 -23.74 14.90 14.27
CA ARG A 178 -25.14 15.24 13.98
C ARG A 178 -25.89 14.16 13.17
N VAL A 179 -25.18 13.38 12.37
CA VAL A 179 -25.74 12.23 11.63
C VAL A 179 -25.93 11.03 12.56
N ALA A 180 -24.98 10.77 13.47
CA ALA A 180 -25.09 9.69 14.45
C ALA A 180 -26.12 9.95 15.57
N ALA A 181 -26.42 11.22 15.88
CA ALA A 181 -27.35 11.61 16.94
C ALA A 181 -28.83 11.68 16.52
N ARG A 182 -29.18 11.30 15.28
CA ARG A 182 -30.58 11.26 14.84
C ARG A 182 -31.17 9.88 15.19
N PRO A 183 -32.11 9.77 16.14
CA PRO A 183 -32.68 8.48 16.50
C PRO A 183 -33.46 7.91 15.31
N ALA A 184 -33.25 6.63 15.02
CA ALA A 184 -34.03 5.87 14.07
C ALA A 184 -35.41 5.56 14.70
N THR A 185 -36.37 6.44 14.46
CA THR A 185 -37.82 6.26 14.62
C THR A 185 -38.45 6.94 13.42
N THR A 186 -39.31 6.35 12.59
CA THR A 186 -40.21 5.21 12.74
C THR A 186 -40.51 4.69 11.33
N ALA A 187 -40.79 3.38 11.22
CA ALA A 187 -41.33 2.75 10.03
C ALA A 187 -42.66 3.41 9.59
N SER A 188 -42.86 3.53 8.28
CA SER A 188 -44.19 3.58 7.65
C SER A 188 -44.07 2.95 6.26
N GLU A 189 -44.67 1.78 6.14
CA GLU A 189 -44.88 1.02 4.90
C GLU A 189 -46.13 1.58 4.16
N PRO A 190 -46.55 1.01 3.01
CA PRO A 190 -46.45 1.61 1.69
C PRO A 190 -47.80 2.15 1.17
N GLN A 191 -47.77 3.20 0.35
CA GLN A 191 -48.96 3.61 -0.42
C GLN A 191 -48.65 3.75 -1.91
N GLN A 192 -49.40 2.95 -2.66
CA GLN A 192 -49.45 2.85 -4.11
C GLN A 192 -49.76 4.20 -4.76
N ALA A 193 -49.06 4.47 -5.86
CA ALA A 193 -49.45 5.46 -6.85
C ALA A 193 -50.59 4.93 -7.74
N PRO A 194 -51.40 5.83 -8.32
CA PRO A 194 -51.82 5.66 -9.71
C PRO A 194 -51.33 6.80 -10.61
N ALA A 195 -51.08 6.37 -11.84
CA ALA A 195 -50.46 7.06 -12.95
C ALA A 195 -51.33 8.10 -13.67
N THR A 196 -50.66 9.03 -14.36
CA THR A 196 -51.02 9.60 -15.68
C THR A 196 -49.70 9.90 -16.40
N SER A 197 -49.25 9.09 -17.37
CA SER A 197 -49.44 9.23 -18.84
C SER A 197 -49.28 10.66 -19.37
N GLY A 198 -48.45 11.00 -20.36
CA GLY A 198 -47.60 10.24 -21.29
C GLY A 198 -46.50 11.14 -21.88
N ALA A 199 -45.38 10.54 -22.32
CA ALA A 199 -44.96 10.43 -23.74
C ALA A 199 -44.26 11.74 -24.23
N GLU A 200 -43.01 11.81 -24.70
CA GLU A 200 -42.15 10.86 -25.41
C GLU A 200 -40.64 11.10 -25.16
N THR A 201 -39.89 10.04 -25.45
CA THR A 201 -38.45 9.82 -25.36
C THR A 201 -37.69 10.41 -26.56
N PRO A 202 -36.36 10.54 -26.51
CA PRO A 202 -35.54 9.60 -27.30
C PRO A 202 -34.50 8.80 -26.48
N GLN A 203 -34.68 7.48 -26.55
CA GLN A 203 -33.69 6.38 -26.60
C GLN A 203 -32.34 6.52 -25.86
N ALA A 204 -32.25 5.76 -24.77
CA ALA A 204 -31.02 5.18 -24.26
C ALA A 204 -30.61 3.97 -25.14
N PRO A 205 -29.30 3.74 -25.39
CA PRO A 205 -28.84 2.48 -25.96
C PRO A 205 -29.05 1.33 -24.98
N ALA A 206 -29.67 0.28 -25.52
CA ALA A 206 -30.02 -0.96 -24.86
C ALA A 206 -28.81 -1.78 -24.38
N ALA A 207 -29.11 -2.62 -23.40
CA ALA A 207 -28.29 -3.70 -22.91
C ALA A 207 -27.80 -4.64 -24.04
N ALA A 208 -26.56 -5.08 -23.89
CA ALA A 208 -25.93 -6.18 -24.61
C ALA A 208 -25.26 -7.12 -23.56
N PRO A 209 -25.04 -8.40 -23.89
CA PRO A 209 -25.34 -9.53 -23.02
C PRO A 209 -24.23 -9.89 -22.03
N THR A 210 -24.63 -10.70 -21.04
CA THR A 210 -23.77 -11.53 -20.20
C THR A 210 -22.70 -12.28 -21.02
N GLY A 211 -21.47 -11.81 -20.92
CA GLY A 211 -20.26 -12.57 -21.23
C GLY A 211 -19.35 -12.56 -20.00
N GLY A 212 -19.05 -13.74 -19.47
CA GLY A 212 -18.20 -13.90 -18.29
C GLY A 212 -16.81 -13.33 -18.52
N GLY A 213 -16.52 -12.20 -17.88
CA GLY A 213 -15.20 -11.60 -17.78
C GLY A 213 -14.86 -11.43 -16.32
N GLY A 214 -14.43 -12.51 -15.67
CA GLY A 214 -13.82 -12.43 -14.34
C GLY A 214 -12.71 -11.39 -14.39
N ARG A 215 -12.82 -10.33 -13.58
CA ARG A 215 -11.76 -9.33 -13.42
C ARG A 215 -10.49 -10.09 -13.04
N GLN A 216 -9.52 -10.21 -13.96
CA GLN A 216 -8.20 -10.71 -13.63
C GLN A 216 -7.61 -9.80 -12.54
N ARG A 217 -7.55 -10.30 -11.31
CA ARG A 217 -6.93 -9.61 -10.18
C ARG A 217 -5.46 -10.00 -10.18
N MET A 218 -4.58 -9.01 -10.08
CA MET A 218 -3.14 -9.24 -9.94
C MET A 218 -2.80 -9.07 -8.46
N THR A 219 -2.09 -10.03 -7.88
CA THR A 219 -1.56 -9.89 -6.51
C THR A 219 -0.50 -8.79 -6.47
N ALA A 220 -0.28 -8.22 -5.29
CA ALA A 220 0.88 -7.37 -5.05
C ALA A 220 2.18 -8.08 -5.47
N ARG A 221 3.22 -7.29 -5.75
CA ARG A 221 4.57 -7.81 -6.04
C ARG A 221 5.18 -8.37 -4.75
N ILE A 222 5.41 -9.68 -4.73
CA ILE A 222 5.95 -10.41 -3.58
C ILE A 222 7.45 -10.59 -3.77
N PRO A 223 8.30 -10.16 -2.82
CA PRO A 223 9.74 -10.35 -2.93
C PRO A 223 10.14 -11.80 -2.65
N VAL A 224 11.02 -12.32 -3.51
CA VAL A 224 11.74 -13.58 -3.32
C VAL A 224 13.23 -13.29 -3.33
N ASN A 225 13.84 -13.31 -2.14
CA ASN A 225 15.25 -13.00 -1.98
C ASN A 225 16.11 -14.16 -2.48
N VAL A 226 17.11 -13.85 -3.31
CA VAL A 226 18.14 -14.83 -3.69
C VAL A 226 19.11 -15.01 -2.52
N THR A 227 19.24 -16.24 -2.05
CA THR A 227 20.14 -16.59 -0.93
C THR A 227 21.36 -17.40 -1.38
N ASN A 228 21.41 -17.76 -2.66
CA ASN A 228 22.61 -18.30 -3.27
C ASN A 228 23.63 -17.19 -3.56
N GLU A 229 24.91 -17.54 -3.73
CA GLU A 229 25.95 -16.56 -4.08
C GLU A 229 25.64 -15.84 -5.40
N LEU A 230 25.11 -16.59 -6.36
CA LEU A 230 24.69 -16.13 -7.69
C LEU A 230 23.38 -16.83 -8.09
N PHE A 231 22.49 -16.11 -8.77
CA PHE A 231 21.34 -16.72 -9.42
C PHE A 231 21.76 -17.36 -10.75
N HIS A 232 22.10 -18.64 -10.71
CA HIS A 232 22.66 -19.37 -11.85
C HIS A 232 21.60 -20.20 -12.59
N ASN A 233 22.00 -20.89 -13.67
CA ASN A 233 21.08 -21.67 -14.50
C ASN A 233 20.25 -22.71 -13.71
N GLY A 234 20.84 -23.36 -12.71
CA GLY A 234 20.09 -24.29 -11.83
C GLY A 234 18.91 -23.63 -11.08
N ASN A 235 19.03 -22.37 -10.65
CA ASN A 235 17.93 -21.63 -10.02
C ASN A 235 16.86 -21.24 -11.04
N VAL A 236 17.26 -20.92 -12.27
CA VAL A 236 16.32 -20.63 -13.36
C VAL A 236 15.48 -21.87 -13.69
N GLU A 237 16.11 -23.04 -13.82
CA GLU A 237 15.41 -24.28 -14.11
C GLU A 237 14.51 -24.74 -12.96
N SER A 238 14.95 -24.57 -11.70
CA SER A 238 14.10 -24.87 -10.55
C SER A 238 12.84 -24.00 -10.54
N TRP A 239 12.99 -22.69 -10.81
CA TRP A 239 11.87 -21.75 -10.89
C TRP A 239 10.90 -22.10 -12.02
N LYS A 240 11.40 -22.46 -13.22
CA LYS A 240 10.55 -22.91 -14.33
C LYS A 240 9.67 -24.10 -13.91
N ARG A 241 10.26 -25.11 -13.28
CA ARG A 241 9.53 -26.31 -12.82
C ARG A 241 8.52 -26.01 -11.70
N ILE A 242 8.85 -25.10 -10.79
CA ILE A 242 7.94 -24.66 -9.73
C ILE A 242 6.73 -23.92 -10.33
N ILE A 243 6.98 -22.98 -11.25
CA ILE A 243 5.92 -22.21 -11.92
C ILE A 243 5.06 -23.14 -12.79
N GLU A 244 5.65 -24.10 -13.48
CA GLU A 244 4.93 -25.10 -14.27
C GLU A 244 4.01 -25.96 -13.39
N SER A 245 4.51 -26.44 -12.24
CA SER A 245 3.70 -27.17 -11.25
C SER A 245 2.50 -26.33 -10.76
N TYR A 246 2.73 -25.04 -10.47
CA TYR A 246 1.67 -24.13 -10.05
C TYR A 246 0.61 -23.92 -11.12
N LYS A 247 1.02 -23.67 -12.37
CA LYS A 247 0.12 -23.48 -13.52
C LYS A 247 -0.60 -24.77 -13.91
N SER A 248 -0.01 -25.93 -13.65
CA SER A 248 -0.68 -27.22 -13.85
C SER A 248 -1.85 -27.43 -12.89
N LYS A 249 -1.75 -26.98 -11.63
CA LYS A 249 -2.86 -27.03 -10.68
C LYS A 249 -3.87 -25.90 -10.91
N TYR A 250 -3.38 -24.72 -11.30
CA TYR A 250 -4.18 -23.53 -11.54
C TYR A 250 -4.03 -23.00 -12.98
N PRO A 251 -4.69 -23.62 -13.98
CA PRO A 251 -4.52 -23.26 -15.39
C PRO A 251 -4.91 -21.82 -15.74
N ASN A 252 -5.79 -21.21 -14.95
CA ASN A 252 -6.27 -19.84 -15.14
C ASN A 252 -5.36 -18.78 -14.49
N PHE A 253 -4.28 -19.20 -13.81
CA PHE A 253 -3.35 -18.30 -13.15
C PHE A 253 -2.06 -18.16 -13.97
N ASP A 254 -1.51 -16.95 -13.97
CA ASP A 254 -0.20 -16.68 -14.55
C ASP A 254 0.75 -16.06 -13.51
N VAL A 255 2.03 -16.42 -13.61
CA VAL A 255 3.07 -15.92 -12.69
C VAL A 255 3.94 -14.93 -13.45
N LEU A 256 3.86 -13.66 -13.06
CA LEU A 256 4.67 -12.58 -13.59
C LEU A 256 5.93 -12.43 -12.75
N ILE A 257 7.08 -12.32 -13.41
CA ILE A 257 8.38 -12.12 -12.76
C ILE A 257 8.85 -10.70 -13.04
N TRP A 258 9.38 -10.03 -12.03
CA TRP A 258 9.94 -8.69 -12.13
C TRP A 258 11.32 -8.64 -11.48
N TYR A 259 12.21 -7.87 -12.10
CA TYR A 259 13.55 -7.63 -11.59
C TYR A 259 13.92 -6.18 -11.85
N GLU A 260 14.37 -5.44 -10.82
CA GLU A 260 14.62 -3.99 -10.91
C GLU A 260 13.42 -3.20 -11.49
N ASN A 261 12.20 -3.61 -11.11
CA ASN A 261 10.92 -3.07 -11.60
C ASN A 261 10.62 -3.27 -13.09
N GLU A 262 11.46 -3.99 -13.84
CA GLU A 262 11.17 -4.42 -15.20
C GLU A 262 10.47 -5.78 -15.22
N ARG A 263 9.44 -5.91 -16.07
CA ARG A 263 8.80 -7.21 -16.31
C ARG A 263 9.75 -8.12 -17.08
N ILE A 264 10.02 -9.28 -16.51
CA ILE A 264 10.86 -10.31 -17.12
C ILE A 264 9.95 -11.30 -17.85
N ASN A 265 9.95 -11.20 -19.18
CA ASN A 265 9.17 -12.10 -20.04
C ASN A 265 9.87 -13.45 -20.26
N ASP A 266 11.21 -13.45 -20.23
CA ASP A 266 12.04 -14.64 -20.31
C ASP A 266 12.88 -14.75 -19.05
N ILE A 267 12.56 -15.73 -18.19
CA ILE A 267 13.28 -15.97 -16.93
C ILE A 267 14.78 -16.26 -17.15
N ASN A 268 15.16 -16.78 -18.32
CA ASN A 268 16.57 -16.99 -18.66
C ASN A 268 17.35 -15.66 -18.72
N ALA A 269 16.68 -14.52 -18.93
CA ALA A 269 17.31 -13.21 -18.92
C ALA A 269 17.83 -12.80 -17.53
N LEU A 270 17.41 -13.48 -16.45
CA LEU A 270 17.94 -13.30 -15.09
C LEU A 270 19.34 -13.91 -14.92
N PHE A 271 19.70 -14.89 -15.75
CA PHE A 271 20.98 -15.60 -15.71
C PHE A 271 22.15 -14.81 -16.36
N LYS A 272 21.95 -13.57 -16.80
CA LYS A 272 23.05 -12.76 -17.34
C LYS A 272 24.10 -12.50 -16.26
N TRP A 273 25.38 -12.72 -16.58
CA TRP A 273 26.50 -12.67 -15.63
C TRP A 273 26.46 -11.39 -14.77
N GLY A 274 26.38 -11.56 -13.45
CA GLY A 274 26.35 -10.47 -12.48
C GLY A 274 25.03 -9.70 -12.34
N LYS A 275 23.95 -10.10 -13.04
CA LYS A 275 22.66 -9.42 -12.98
C LYS A 275 22.00 -9.59 -11.61
N VAL A 276 21.76 -10.81 -11.16
CA VAL A 276 21.11 -11.06 -9.86
C VAL A 276 22.12 -11.59 -8.85
N LYS A 277 22.33 -10.84 -7.77
CA LYS A 277 23.31 -11.15 -6.72
C LYS A 277 22.61 -11.68 -5.45
N HIS A 278 23.40 -12.26 -4.55
CA HIS A 278 22.95 -12.59 -3.20
C HIS A 278 22.25 -11.40 -2.53
N GLY A 279 21.10 -11.65 -1.93
CA GLY A 279 20.27 -10.66 -1.24
C GLY A 279 19.39 -9.83 -2.16
N THR A 280 19.56 -9.90 -3.49
CA THR A 280 18.70 -9.16 -4.42
C THR A 280 17.33 -9.82 -4.50
N PRO A 281 16.23 -9.06 -4.32
CA PRO A 281 14.89 -9.60 -4.48
C PRO A 281 14.52 -9.71 -5.96
N ILE A 282 14.05 -10.87 -6.37
CA ILE A 282 13.26 -11.04 -7.59
C ILE A 282 11.79 -10.97 -7.15
N MET A 283 11.00 -10.11 -7.78
CA MET A 283 9.59 -9.95 -7.39
C MET A 283 8.71 -10.84 -8.26
N ILE A 284 7.63 -11.36 -7.67
CA ILE A 284 6.61 -12.12 -8.40
C ILE A 284 5.22 -11.53 -8.18
N SER A 285 4.34 -11.64 -9.18
CA SER A 285 2.91 -11.38 -9.04
C SER A 285 2.14 -12.52 -9.67
N VAL A 286 0.99 -12.89 -9.09
CA VAL A 286 0.09 -13.87 -9.70
C VAL A 286 -1.13 -13.14 -10.26
N VAL A 287 -1.47 -13.42 -11.51
CA VAL A 287 -2.66 -12.90 -12.18
C VAL A 287 -3.70 -14.00 -12.25
N GLY A 288 -4.90 -13.74 -11.75
CA GLY A 288 -5.99 -14.71 -11.75
C GLY A 288 -7.24 -14.21 -11.03
N GLU A 289 -8.34 -14.93 -11.18
CA GLU A 289 -9.51 -14.71 -10.33
C GLU A 289 -9.28 -15.41 -8.99
N ASP A 290 -9.08 -14.61 -7.93
CA ASP A 290 -8.79 -15.08 -6.56
C ASP A 290 -7.58 -16.05 -6.44
N PRO A 291 -6.34 -15.56 -6.63
CA PRO A 291 -5.14 -16.41 -6.63
C PRO A 291 -4.93 -17.18 -5.31
N LYS A 292 -4.66 -18.49 -5.41
CA LYS A 292 -4.51 -19.43 -4.27
C LYS A 292 -3.08 -19.91 -4.09
N ASP A 293 -2.77 -20.48 -2.93
CA ASP A 293 -1.45 -21.06 -2.59
C ASP A 293 -0.26 -20.11 -2.80
N ILE A 294 -0.49 -18.80 -2.77
CA ILE A 294 0.53 -17.76 -3.02
C ILE A 294 1.70 -17.91 -2.03
N SER A 295 1.40 -18.16 -0.74
CA SER A 295 2.42 -18.37 0.30
C SER A 295 3.28 -19.61 0.03
N LYS A 296 2.67 -20.69 -0.51
CA LYS A 296 3.37 -21.91 -0.89
C LYS A 296 4.24 -21.69 -2.12
N LEU A 297 3.74 -20.94 -3.10
CA LEU A 297 4.49 -20.52 -4.29
C LEU A 297 5.69 -19.67 -3.93
N ARG A 298 5.51 -18.63 -3.11
CA ARG A 298 6.62 -17.80 -2.59
C ARG A 298 7.67 -18.66 -1.90
N ARG A 299 7.25 -19.62 -1.05
CA ARG A 299 8.16 -20.50 -0.33
C ARG A 299 8.99 -21.37 -1.28
N TYR A 300 8.37 -22.03 -2.27
CA TYR A 300 9.12 -22.86 -3.20
C TYR A 300 10.04 -22.04 -4.10
N LEU A 301 9.63 -20.85 -4.55
CA LEU A 301 10.52 -19.96 -5.31
C LEU A 301 11.69 -19.45 -4.47
N PHE A 302 11.48 -19.21 -3.17
CA PHE A 302 12.56 -18.89 -2.24
C PHE A 302 13.55 -20.08 -2.10
N GLU A 303 13.04 -21.29 -1.91
CA GLU A 303 13.87 -22.50 -1.87
C GLU A 303 14.61 -22.72 -3.21
N GLY A 304 13.94 -22.46 -4.34
CA GLY A 304 14.51 -22.52 -5.69
C GLY A 304 15.56 -21.44 -5.98
N ALA A 305 15.55 -20.32 -5.26
CA ALA A 305 16.54 -19.24 -5.30
C ALA A 305 17.65 -19.39 -4.24
N SER A 306 17.69 -20.53 -3.56
CA SER A 306 18.68 -20.88 -2.53
C SER A 306 19.58 -22.03 -2.99
N PRO A 307 20.61 -22.41 -2.23
CA PRO A 307 21.37 -23.65 -2.47
C PRO A 307 20.52 -24.94 -2.52
N ARG A 308 19.26 -24.90 -2.07
CA ARG A 308 18.33 -26.04 -2.09
C ARG A 308 17.64 -26.26 -3.44
N PHE A 309 17.98 -25.49 -4.46
CA PHE A 309 17.32 -25.54 -5.78
C PHE A 309 17.33 -26.93 -6.43
N GLU A 310 18.33 -27.77 -6.13
CA GLU A 310 18.46 -29.13 -6.66
C GLU A 310 17.27 -30.03 -6.30
N ALA A 311 16.58 -29.74 -5.19
CA ALA A 311 15.37 -30.44 -4.80
C ALA A 311 14.24 -30.33 -5.84
N PHE A 312 14.30 -29.37 -6.77
CA PHE A 312 13.32 -29.20 -7.84
C PHE A 312 13.83 -29.70 -9.19
N LEU A 313 15.07 -30.17 -9.28
CA LEU A 313 15.67 -30.67 -10.52
C LEU A 313 15.57 -32.18 -10.68
N HIS A 314 15.00 -32.89 -9.71
CA HIS A 314 14.80 -34.34 -9.78
C HIS A 314 13.69 -34.73 -10.79
N GLY A 315 13.81 -35.92 -11.39
CA GLY A 315 12.84 -36.44 -12.35
C GLY A 315 13.08 -35.98 -13.79
N ALA A 316 12.40 -36.65 -14.72
CA ALA A 316 12.54 -36.41 -16.15
C ALA A 316 12.13 -34.98 -16.53
N VAL A 317 12.77 -34.41 -17.56
CA VAL A 317 12.63 -33.00 -17.96
C VAL A 317 11.21 -32.64 -18.41
N ASP A 318 10.48 -33.63 -18.90
CA ASP A 318 9.09 -33.58 -19.38
C ASP A 318 8.04 -33.84 -18.29
N ARG A 319 8.46 -34.13 -17.05
CA ARG A 319 7.54 -34.44 -15.94
C ARG A 319 7.33 -33.23 -15.04
N VAL A 320 6.10 -32.73 -15.01
CA VAL A 320 5.65 -31.71 -14.05
C VAL A 320 5.78 -32.22 -12.62
N LEU A 321 6.40 -31.42 -11.75
CA LEU A 321 6.51 -31.74 -10.33
C LEU A 321 5.13 -31.68 -9.65
N GLN A 322 4.88 -32.55 -8.67
CA GLN A 322 3.67 -32.49 -7.85
C GLN A 322 3.91 -31.68 -6.57
N LEU A 323 4.14 -30.37 -6.71
CA LEU A 323 4.38 -29.46 -5.59
C LEU A 323 3.09 -28.84 -5.06
N PHE A 324 2.09 -28.63 -5.91
CA PHE A 324 0.83 -27.99 -5.57
C PHE A 324 -0.31 -28.99 -5.55
#